data_AF-A0A6I9VZ72-F1
#
_entry.id   AF-A0A6I9VZ72-F1
#
_cell.length_a   1.000
_cell.length_b   1.000
_cell.length_c   1.000
_cell.angle_alpha   90.00
_cell.angle_beta   90.00
_cell.angle_gamma   90.00
#
_symmetry.space_group_name_H-M   'P 1'
#
loop_
_entity.id
_entity.type
_entity.pdbx_description
1 polymer ?
#
loop_
_entity_poly.entity_id
_entity_poly.type
_entity_poly.pdbx_seq_one_letter_code
_entity_poly.pdbx_strand_id
1 'polypeptide(L)'
;MDAGGRCVMKMDHHCPWINTCVGHFNHGHFTAFLASAVGGCCVSSIILISWVANVLSLKPLPFPPPPVYTLILVVFSIGLSIGVVLAVGMLLYFQMLAIIRNRTEIEDWILEKSRYRRDDTDTKYVHPYSKGWHFNISQVLTWDCIPVGDGITWPVIDGCNQYTLTREQLAQKLDKRKRARRYRIIKATSGSKFPIGHGFGVFFHPLCTDEPRIKLDIDDIVVVTRWKKYWLFGEKEQKDGENTKRVRGWLPRPCAVEVIEKSVWLK
;
A
#
# COMPACT_ATOMS: atom_id res chain seq x y z
N MET A 1 -1.20 10.20 -3.86
CA MET A 1 -0.97 11.44 -3.10
C MET A 1 -0.15 11.04 -1.89
N ASP A 2 0.94 11.75 -1.60
CA ASP A 2 1.71 11.54 -0.37
C ASP A 2 0.94 12.04 0.87
N ALA A 3 1.50 11.84 2.06
CA ALA A 3 0.92 12.32 3.32
C ALA A 3 0.76 13.86 3.37
N GLY A 4 1.48 14.60 2.51
CA GLY A 4 1.39 16.05 2.33
C GLY A 4 0.47 16.52 1.20
N GLY A 5 -0.23 15.61 0.50
CA GLY A 5 -1.17 15.95 -0.57
C GLY A 5 -0.57 16.18 -1.96
N ARG A 6 0.71 15.86 -2.19
CA ARG A 6 1.38 16.01 -3.48
C ARG A 6 1.25 14.75 -4.34
N CYS A 7 1.30 14.93 -5.67
CA CYS A 7 1.37 13.82 -6.61
C CYS A 7 2.80 13.27 -6.69
N VAL A 8 2.93 11.95 -6.67
CA VAL A 8 4.20 11.23 -6.79
C VAL A 8 4.18 10.49 -8.12
N MET A 9 5.16 10.75 -8.98
CA MET A 9 5.28 10.07 -10.28
C MET A 9 5.62 8.60 -10.08
N LYS A 10 4.94 7.72 -10.85
CA LYS A 10 4.99 6.26 -10.71
C LYS A 10 5.01 5.80 -9.25
N MET A 11 4.07 6.32 -8.45
CA MET A 11 4.00 5.99 -7.02
C MET A 11 3.89 4.47 -6.84
N ASP A 12 4.77 3.92 -6.03
CA ASP A 12 4.68 2.54 -5.55
C ASP A 12 3.96 2.54 -4.19
N HIS A 13 4.64 3.03 -3.15
CA HIS A 13 4.10 3.11 -1.81
C HIS A 13 4.68 4.29 -1.01
N HIS A 14 4.10 4.57 0.15
CA HIS A 14 4.73 5.43 1.16
C HIS A 14 5.47 4.55 2.16
N CYS A 15 6.78 4.72 2.27
CA CYS A 15 7.60 3.91 3.15
C CYS A 15 7.90 4.68 4.45
N PRO A 16 7.33 4.27 5.60
CA PRO A 16 7.55 4.97 6.87
C PRO A 16 9.02 4.88 7.33
N TRP A 17 9.74 3.84 6.94
CA TRP A 17 11.13 3.58 7.34
C TRP A 17 12.14 4.60 6.79
N ILE A 18 11.84 5.16 5.61
CA ILE A 18 12.64 6.22 4.98
C ILE A 18 11.92 7.57 4.99
N ASN A 19 10.76 7.65 5.66
CA ASN A 19 9.90 8.82 5.76
C ASN A 19 9.65 9.54 4.41
N THR A 20 9.49 8.77 3.33
CA THR A 20 9.25 9.31 1.99
C THR A 20 8.47 8.32 1.13
N CYS A 21 7.89 8.80 0.03
CA CYS A 21 7.27 7.93 -0.97
C CYS A 21 8.32 7.33 -1.89
N VAL A 22 8.15 6.04 -2.19
CA VAL A 22 8.88 5.34 -3.25
C VAL A 22 8.10 5.52 -4.56
N GLY A 23 8.78 5.96 -5.61
CA GLY A 23 8.23 6.17 -6.94
C GLY A 23 9.34 6.33 -7.98
N HIS A 24 9.04 6.97 -9.12
CA HIS A 24 9.93 7.00 -10.29
C HIS A 24 11.40 7.28 -9.94
N PHE A 25 11.68 8.44 -9.35
CA PHE A 25 13.06 8.92 -9.15
C PHE A 25 13.85 8.24 -8.03
N ASN A 26 13.22 7.43 -7.18
CA ASN A 26 13.93 6.78 -6.08
C ASN A 26 13.68 5.28 -5.96
N HIS A 27 12.96 4.66 -6.91
CA HIS A 27 12.73 3.21 -6.90
C HIS A 27 14.05 2.44 -7.01
N GLY A 28 14.94 2.81 -7.94
CA GLY A 28 16.27 2.22 -8.07
C GLY A 28 17.10 2.37 -6.79
N HIS A 29 17.16 3.58 -6.23
CA HIS A 29 17.87 3.84 -4.97
C HIS A 29 17.31 3.03 -3.79
N PHE A 30 15.98 2.92 -3.69
CA PHE A 30 15.33 2.12 -2.66
C PHE A 30 15.68 0.63 -2.79
N THR A 31 15.63 0.08 -4.00
CA THR A 31 16.02 -1.32 -4.25
C THR A 31 17.51 -1.56 -3.95
N ALA A 32 18.40 -0.63 -4.31
CA ALA A 32 19.82 -0.70 -3.99
C ALA A 32 20.07 -0.63 -2.47
N PHE A 33 19.33 0.20 -1.74
CA PHE A 33 19.35 0.26 -0.28
C PHE A 33 18.97 -1.10 0.34
N LEU A 34 17.86 -1.70 -0.11
CA LEU A 34 17.43 -3.02 0.36
C LEU A 34 18.48 -4.10 0.08
N ALA A 35 19.04 -4.12 -1.14
CA ALA A 35 20.08 -5.06 -1.52
C ALA A 35 21.35 -4.90 -0.69
N SER A 36 21.77 -3.66 -0.43
CA SER A 36 22.94 -3.35 0.39
C SER A 36 22.74 -3.75 1.85
N ALA A 37 21.55 -3.51 2.42
CA ALA A 37 21.21 -3.93 3.78
C ALA A 37 21.24 -5.46 3.93
N VAL A 38 20.62 -6.18 2.99
CA VAL A 38 20.61 -7.66 2.99
C VAL A 38 22.02 -8.21 2.79
N GLY A 39 22.76 -7.70 1.81
CA GLY A 39 24.13 -8.13 1.53
C GLY A 39 25.07 -7.88 2.71
N GLY A 40 25.02 -6.68 3.31
CA GLY A 40 25.81 -6.34 4.48
C GLY A 40 25.51 -7.24 5.69
N CYS A 41 24.23 -7.53 5.95
CA CYS A 41 23.84 -8.44 7.02
C CYS A 41 24.25 -9.90 6.73
N CYS A 42 24.18 -10.37 5.48
CA CYS A 42 24.71 -11.69 5.11
C CYS A 42 26.22 -11.79 5.38
N VAL A 43 27.00 -10.79 4.96
CA VAL A 43 28.45 -10.72 5.20
C VAL A 43 28.75 -10.71 6.69
N SER A 44 28.05 -9.85 7.46
CA SER A 44 28.16 -9.79 8.92
C SER A 44 27.88 -11.15 9.58
N SER A 45 26.77 -11.80 9.22
CA SER A 45 26.40 -13.11 9.75
C SER A 45 27.47 -14.15 9.46
N ILE A 46 28.01 -14.21 8.23
CA ILE A 46 29.07 -15.15 7.87
C ILE A 46 30.32 -14.92 8.74
N ILE A 47 30.80 -13.68 8.81
CA ILE A 47 32.00 -13.33 9.58
C ILE A 47 31.82 -13.67 11.06
N LEU A 48 30.70 -13.29 11.66
CA LEU A 48 30.44 -13.51 13.08
C LEU A 48 30.24 -14.99 13.41
N ILE A 49 29.52 -15.75 12.58
CA ILE A 49 29.34 -17.19 12.76
C ILE A 49 30.70 -17.91 12.63
N SER A 50 31.51 -17.56 11.63
CA SER A 50 32.86 -18.10 11.49
C SER A 50 33.73 -17.77 12.69
N TRP A 51 33.65 -16.55 13.23
CA TRP A 51 34.40 -16.17 14.43
C TRP A 51 33.96 -16.98 15.65
N VAL A 52 32.65 -17.10 15.91
CA VAL A 52 32.13 -17.93 17.01
C VAL A 52 32.56 -19.39 16.87
N ALA A 53 32.47 -19.96 15.67
CA ALA A 53 32.91 -21.33 15.41
C ALA A 53 34.39 -21.54 15.74
N ASN A 54 35.25 -20.57 15.41
CA ASN A 54 36.68 -20.63 15.76
C ASN A 54 36.87 -20.58 17.28
N VAL A 55 36.21 -19.65 17.98
CA VAL A 55 36.28 -19.54 19.46
C VAL A 55 35.83 -20.83 20.15
N LEU A 56 34.82 -21.52 19.61
CA LEU A 56 34.29 -22.77 20.18
C LEU A 56 35.05 -24.02 19.73
N SER A 57 35.95 -23.94 18.74
CA SER A 57 36.58 -25.10 18.10
C SER A 57 37.61 -25.86 18.96
N LEU A 58 37.83 -25.46 20.22
CA LEU A 58 38.83 -26.00 21.16
C LEU A 58 40.29 -26.00 20.64
N LYS A 59 40.53 -25.45 19.45
CA LYS A 59 41.86 -25.25 18.87
C LYS A 59 42.57 -24.08 19.56
N PRO A 60 43.91 -24.05 19.59
CA PRO A 60 44.65 -22.89 20.07
C PRO A 60 44.22 -21.65 19.29
N LEU A 61 43.64 -20.68 19.97
CA LEU A 61 43.25 -19.42 19.37
C LEU A 61 44.50 -18.56 19.13
N PRO A 62 44.58 -17.81 18.02
CA PRO A 62 45.66 -16.86 17.79
C PRO A 62 45.54 -15.58 18.66
N PHE A 63 44.56 -15.52 19.55
CA PHE A 63 44.24 -14.38 20.40
C PHE A 63 43.71 -14.85 21.78
N PRO A 64 43.77 -14.01 22.83
CA PRO A 64 43.23 -14.35 24.14
C PRO A 64 41.71 -14.60 24.08
N PRO A 65 41.16 -15.48 24.94
CA PRO A 65 39.74 -15.80 24.92
C PRO A 65 38.89 -14.55 25.15
N PRO A 66 37.82 -14.33 24.36
CA PRO A 66 36.99 -13.15 24.50
C PRO A 66 36.20 -13.21 25.82
N PRO A 67 35.90 -12.05 26.43
CA PRO A 67 35.06 -12.01 27.61
C PRO A 67 33.62 -12.40 27.25
N VAL A 68 32.89 -12.94 28.23
CA VAL A 68 31.53 -13.48 28.04
C VAL A 68 30.57 -12.45 27.44
N TYR A 69 30.66 -11.18 27.84
CA TYR A 69 29.79 -10.13 27.28
C TYR A 69 29.99 -9.92 25.77
N THR A 70 31.22 -10.09 25.25
CA THR A 70 31.49 -10.03 23.80
C THR A 70 30.78 -11.17 23.09
N LEU A 71 30.81 -12.39 23.64
CA LEU A 71 30.08 -13.52 23.08
C LEU A 71 28.57 -13.27 23.05
N ILE A 72 28.01 -12.73 24.13
CA ILE A 72 26.58 -12.37 24.20
C ILE A 72 26.23 -11.35 23.10
N LEU A 73 27.01 -10.28 22.97
CA LEU A 73 26.78 -9.24 21.96
C LEU A 73 26.90 -9.78 20.54
N VAL A 74 27.87 -10.66 20.27
CA VAL A 74 28.06 -11.27 18.95
C VAL A 74 26.87 -12.18 18.60
N VAL A 75 26.44 -13.04 19.52
CA VAL A 75 25.27 -13.92 19.31
C VAL A 75 24.01 -13.08 19.07
N PHE A 76 23.81 -12.02 19.85
CA PHE A 76 22.71 -11.08 19.65
C PHE A 76 22.78 -10.38 18.28
N SER A 77 23.97 -9.94 17.87
CA SER A 77 24.21 -9.30 16.57
C SER A 77 23.98 -10.24 15.39
N ILE A 78 24.33 -11.52 15.52
CA ILE A 78 23.98 -12.56 14.54
C ILE A 78 22.46 -12.68 14.45
N GLY A 79 21.76 -12.76 15.58
CA GLY A 79 20.30 -12.83 15.63
C GLY A 79 19.62 -11.65 14.92
N LEU A 80 20.07 -10.42 15.19
CA LEU A 80 19.57 -9.22 14.51
C LEU A 80 19.88 -9.25 13.00
N SER A 81 21.10 -9.63 12.62
CA SER A 81 21.51 -9.70 11.21
C SER A 81 20.67 -10.71 10.43
N ILE A 82 20.43 -11.90 10.99
CA ILE A 82 19.54 -12.90 10.39
C ILE A 82 18.10 -12.37 10.29
N GLY A 83 17.62 -11.69 11.33
CA GLY A 83 16.30 -11.04 11.33
C GLY A 83 16.15 -10.04 10.18
N VAL A 84 17.16 -9.21 9.94
CA VAL A 84 17.19 -8.26 8.81
C VAL A 84 17.22 -9.00 7.47
N VAL A 85 18.08 -10.02 7.32
CA VAL A 85 18.16 -10.82 6.07
C VAL A 85 16.80 -11.42 5.72
N LEU A 86 16.07 -11.97 6.71
CA LEU A 86 14.76 -12.57 6.47
C LEU A 86 13.70 -11.51 6.15
N ALA A 87 13.55 -10.48 7.00
CA ALA A 87 12.49 -9.49 6.85
C ALA A 87 12.73 -8.56 5.65
N VAL A 88 13.92 -7.96 5.55
CA VAL A 88 14.28 -7.04 4.47
C VAL A 88 14.55 -7.81 3.18
N GLY A 89 15.05 -9.05 3.25
CA GLY A 89 15.19 -9.91 2.07
C GLY A 89 13.85 -10.30 1.46
N MET A 90 12.82 -10.57 2.26
CA MET A 90 11.46 -10.79 1.76
C MET A 90 10.92 -9.52 1.07
N LEU A 91 11.15 -8.34 1.65
CA LEU A 91 10.77 -7.06 1.02
C LEU A 91 11.51 -6.84 -0.31
N LEU A 92 12.82 -7.07 -0.34
CA LEU A 92 13.64 -7.00 -1.56
C LEU A 92 13.11 -7.95 -2.64
N TYR A 93 12.76 -9.19 -2.27
CA TYR A 93 12.20 -10.16 -3.20
C TYR A 93 10.91 -9.64 -3.87
N PHE A 94 9.96 -9.10 -3.10
CA PHE A 94 8.74 -8.54 -3.67
C PHE A 94 9.02 -7.32 -4.56
N GLN A 95 9.93 -6.44 -4.14
CA GLN A 95 10.32 -5.28 -4.94
C GLN A 95 10.99 -5.68 -6.27
N MET A 96 11.83 -6.72 -6.26
CA MET A 96 12.40 -7.29 -7.48
C MET A 96 11.34 -7.89 -8.40
N LEU A 97 10.35 -8.60 -7.86
CA LEU A 97 9.23 -9.12 -8.65
C LEU A 97 8.39 -8.01 -9.28
N ALA A 98 8.14 -6.92 -8.54
CA ALA A 98 7.44 -5.74 -9.03
C ALA A 98 8.19 -5.10 -10.22
N ILE A 99 9.51 -4.94 -10.10
CA ILE A 99 10.38 -4.44 -11.18
C ILE A 99 10.36 -5.38 -12.38
N ILE A 100 10.55 -6.69 -12.18
CA ILE A 100 10.55 -7.69 -13.26
C ILE A 100 9.24 -7.67 -14.05
N ARG A 101 8.11 -7.47 -13.36
CA ARG A 101 6.78 -7.39 -13.99
C ARG A 101 6.45 -6.00 -14.54
N ASN A 102 7.28 -5.01 -14.24
CA ASN A 102 7.05 -3.57 -14.43
C ASN A 102 5.68 -3.14 -13.92
N ARG A 103 5.42 -3.39 -12.64
CA ARG A 103 4.17 -3.02 -11.97
C ARG A 103 4.47 -2.40 -10.61
N THR A 104 3.72 -1.38 -10.24
CA THR A 104 3.68 -0.90 -8.87
C THR A 104 2.62 -1.63 -8.03
N GLU A 105 2.69 -1.53 -6.70
CA GLU A 105 1.66 -2.10 -5.81
C GLU A 105 0.25 -1.56 -6.14
N ILE A 106 0.15 -0.28 -6.51
CA ILE A 106 -1.10 0.35 -6.93
C ILE A 106 -1.61 -0.28 -8.23
N GLU A 107 -0.72 -0.54 -9.19
CA GLU A 107 -1.06 -1.16 -10.47
C GLU A 107 -1.52 -2.61 -10.28
N ASP A 108 -0.84 -3.40 -9.45
CA ASP A 108 -1.24 -4.76 -9.16
C ASP A 108 -2.65 -4.84 -8.55
N TRP A 109 -3.01 -3.89 -7.68
CA TRP A 109 -4.37 -3.80 -7.15
C TRP A 109 -5.42 -3.42 -8.22
N ILE A 110 -5.07 -2.55 -9.17
CA ILE A 110 -5.95 -2.22 -10.31
C ILE A 110 -6.15 -3.45 -11.20
N LEU A 111 -5.09 -4.22 -11.44
CA LEU A 111 -5.12 -5.43 -12.24
C LEU A 111 -5.94 -6.53 -11.59
N GLU A 112 -5.75 -6.76 -10.29
CA GLU A 112 -6.57 -7.71 -9.53
C GLU A 112 -8.06 -7.38 -9.67
N LYS A 113 -8.45 -6.12 -9.53
CA LYS A 113 -9.83 -5.67 -9.75
C LYS A 113 -10.31 -5.82 -11.18
N SER A 114 -9.42 -5.58 -12.14
CA SER A 114 -9.74 -5.73 -13.55
C SER A 114 -10.09 -7.17 -13.90
N ARG A 115 -9.45 -8.14 -13.24
CA ARG A 115 -9.73 -9.58 -13.33
C ARG A 115 -11.10 -9.90 -12.73
N TYR A 116 -11.36 -9.50 -11.49
CA TYR A 116 -12.68 -9.73 -10.86
C TYR A 116 -13.85 -9.12 -11.64
N ARG A 117 -13.67 -7.96 -12.28
CA ARG A 117 -14.72 -7.33 -13.13
C ARG A 117 -15.05 -8.13 -14.39
N ARG A 118 -14.17 -9.03 -14.80
CA ARG A 118 -14.21 -9.76 -16.06
C ARG A 118 -14.21 -11.27 -15.85
N ASP A 119 -14.42 -11.73 -14.62
CA ASP A 119 -14.37 -13.16 -14.26
C ASP A 119 -15.39 -13.98 -15.06
N ASP A 120 -16.56 -13.38 -15.35
CA ASP A 120 -17.64 -13.97 -16.15
C ASP A 120 -17.50 -13.72 -17.67
N THR A 121 -16.39 -13.10 -18.12
CA THR A 121 -16.17 -12.76 -19.53
C THR A 121 -14.90 -13.42 -20.05
N ASP A 122 -14.87 -13.79 -21.34
CA ASP A 122 -13.66 -14.35 -21.97
C ASP A 122 -12.57 -13.28 -22.21
N THR A 123 -12.86 -12.01 -21.92
CA THR A 123 -11.93 -10.90 -22.16
C THR A 123 -10.98 -10.69 -20.98
N LYS A 124 -9.66 -10.68 -21.24
CA LYS A 124 -8.64 -10.37 -20.23
C LYS A 124 -8.11 -8.94 -20.42
N TYR A 125 -7.96 -8.21 -19.31
CA TYR A 125 -7.30 -6.91 -19.34
C TYR A 125 -5.79 -7.09 -19.55
N VAL A 126 -5.21 -6.34 -20.49
CA VAL A 126 -3.79 -6.39 -20.82
C VAL A 126 -3.07 -5.22 -20.16
N HIS A 127 -2.01 -5.52 -19.39
CA HIS A 127 -1.21 -4.51 -18.72
C HIS A 127 -0.25 -3.81 -19.71
N PRO A 128 -0.28 -2.47 -19.83
CA PRO A 128 0.38 -1.79 -20.95
C PRO A 128 1.91 -1.68 -20.85
N TYR A 129 2.51 -1.78 -19.66
CA TYR A 129 3.91 -1.36 -19.45
C TYR A 129 4.94 -2.51 -19.40
N SER A 130 4.52 -3.77 -19.42
CA SER A 130 5.46 -4.91 -19.33
C SER A 130 5.90 -5.35 -20.73
N LYS A 131 7.16 -5.06 -21.10
CA LYS A 131 7.74 -5.40 -22.43
C LYS A 131 8.79 -6.52 -22.37
N GLY A 132 8.81 -7.29 -21.29
CA GLY A 132 9.78 -8.36 -21.04
C GLY A 132 10.73 -8.02 -19.89
N TRP A 133 11.18 -9.04 -19.16
CA TRP A 133 11.88 -8.87 -17.89
C TRP A 133 13.17 -8.04 -18.00
N HIS A 134 13.96 -8.23 -19.05
CA HIS A 134 15.20 -7.48 -19.25
C HIS A 134 14.93 -5.99 -19.50
N PHE A 135 13.98 -5.68 -20.38
CA PHE A 135 13.54 -4.31 -20.61
C PHE A 135 13.04 -3.68 -19.32
N ASN A 136 12.14 -4.37 -18.61
CA ASN A 136 11.52 -3.91 -17.38
C ASN A 136 12.56 -3.58 -16.29
N ILE A 137 13.56 -4.46 -16.10
CA ILE A 137 14.67 -4.23 -15.16
C ILE A 137 15.46 -2.98 -15.56
N SER A 138 15.82 -2.83 -16.84
CA SER A 138 16.62 -1.70 -17.32
C SER A 138 15.95 -0.33 -17.14
N GLN A 139 14.62 -0.29 -16.96
CA GLN A 139 13.90 0.96 -16.68
C GLN A 139 14.14 1.49 -15.26
N VAL A 140 14.53 0.62 -14.32
CA VAL A 140 14.63 0.96 -12.88
C VAL A 140 16.03 0.75 -12.33
N LEU A 141 16.69 -0.36 -12.69
CA LEU A 141 18.00 -0.75 -12.17
C LEU A 141 19.11 -0.36 -13.15
N THR A 142 19.34 0.95 -13.24
CA THR A 142 20.50 1.54 -13.90
C THR A 142 21.69 1.61 -12.93
N TRP A 143 22.90 1.80 -13.47
CA TRP A 143 24.13 1.84 -12.66
C TRP A 143 24.12 2.95 -11.60
N ASP A 144 23.59 4.12 -11.96
CA ASP A 144 23.46 5.29 -11.10
C ASP A 144 22.13 5.32 -10.30
N CYS A 145 21.29 4.28 -10.46
CA CYS A 145 19.95 4.18 -9.89
C CYS A 145 18.98 5.30 -10.34
N ILE A 146 19.30 6.00 -11.43
CA ILE A 146 18.42 6.99 -12.06
C ILE A 146 17.51 6.26 -13.06
N PRO A 147 16.17 6.36 -12.92
CA PRO A 147 15.25 5.65 -13.80
C PRO A 147 15.30 6.21 -15.23
N VAL A 148 14.95 5.37 -16.21
CA VAL A 148 14.80 5.79 -17.60
C VAL A 148 13.45 6.50 -17.80
N GLY A 149 13.46 7.66 -18.46
CA GLY A 149 12.25 8.39 -18.84
C GLY A 149 11.89 9.56 -17.91
N ASP A 150 10.88 10.32 -18.31
CA ASP A 150 10.46 11.58 -17.66
C ASP A 150 9.55 11.38 -16.43
N GLY A 151 9.06 10.15 -16.20
CA GLY A 151 8.12 9.85 -15.12
C GLY A 151 6.65 10.14 -15.45
N ILE A 152 6.37 10.59 -16.68
CA ILE A 152 5.05 11.02 -17.17
C ILE A 152 4.59 10.10 -18.30
N THR A 153 5.48 9.83 -19.24
CA THR A 153 5.25 8.99 -20.42
C THR A 153 6.06 7.71 -20.32
N TRP A 154 5.43 6.60 -20.71
CA TRP A 154 6.01 5.27 -20.55
C TRP A 154 5.99 4.50 -21.87
N PRO A 155 7.02 3.71 -22.15
CA PRO A 155 6.96 2.75 -23.25
C PRO A 155 5.81 1.76 -23.02
N VAL A 156 4.90 1.67 -23.99
CA VAL A 156 3.77 0.73 -23.96
C VAL A 156 3.96 -0.40 -24.96
N ILE A 157 3.27 -1.51 -24.74
CA ILE A 157 3.12 -2.61 -25.70
C ILE A 157 2.16 -2.23 -26.84
N ASP A 158 2.25 -2.95 -27.96
CA ASP A 158 1.36 -2.76 -29.10
C ASP A 158 -0.11 -3.03 -28.71
N GLY A 159 -1.03 -2.24 -29.28
CA GLY A 159 -2.45 -2.27 -28.93
C GLY A 159 -2.81 -1.51 -27.65
N CYS A 160 -1.83 -0.97 -26.91
CA CYS A 160 -2.05 -0.09 -25.77
C CYS A 160 -1.64 1.37 -26.07
N ASN A 161 -2.11 2.30 -25.23
CA ASN A 161 -1.65 3.68 -25.22
C ASN A 161 -1.40 4.16 -23.77
N GLN A 162 -0.90 5.39 -23.63
CA GLN A 162 -0.56 5.99 -22.33
C GLN A 162 -1.73 6.02 -21.33
N TYR A 163 -2.97 5.95 -21.81
CA TYR A 163 -4.18 6.07 -20.99
C TYR A 163 -4.90 4.72 -20.79
N THR A 164 -4.38 3.60 -21.29
CA THR A 164 -5.05 2.29 -21.17
C THR A 164 -5.36 1.95 -19.71
N LEU A 165 -4.39 2.07 -18.81
CA LEU A 165 -4.57 1.85 -17.38
C LEU A 165 -5.47 2.90 -16.73
N THR A 166 -5.31 4.17 -17.11
CA THR A 166 -6.14 5.27 -16.60
C THR A 166 -7.62 5.05 -16.94
N ARG A 167 -7.93 4.63 -18.16
CA ARG A 167 -9.30 4.33 -18.61
C ARG A 167 -9.90 3.17 -17.80
N GLU A 168 -9.12 2.11 -17.55
CA GLU A 168 -9.56 1.01 -16.70
C GLU A 168 -9.85 1.49 -15.27
N GLN A 169 -8.94 2.29 -14.68
CA GLN A 169 -9.13 2.83 -13.34
C GLN A 169 -10.35 3.77 -13.26
N LEU A 170 -10.61 4.57 -14.30
CA LEU A 170 -11.79 5.43 -14.39
C LEU A 170 -13.07 4.60 -14.46
N ALA A 171 -13.09 3.53 -15.26
CA ALA A 171 -14.23 2.61 -15.33
C ALA A 171 -14.51 1.95 -13.96
N GLN A 172 -13.46 1.49 -13.27
CA GLN A 172 -13.58 0.95 -11.90
C GLN A 172 -14.15 1.98 -10.90
N LYS A 173 -13.75 3.25 -11.02
CA LYS A 173 -14.28 4.35 -10.20
C LYS A 173 -15.74 4.66 -10.53
N LEU A 174 -16.13 4.63 -11.81
CA LEU A 174 -17.52 4.82 -12.24
C LEU A 174 -18.42 3.70 -11.70
N ASP A 175 -18.00 2.44 -11.80
CA ASP A 175 -18.75 1.30 -11.26
C ASP A 175 -18.88 1.37 -9.73
N LYS A 176 -17.86 1.89 -9.05
CA LYS A 176 -17.93 2.16 -7.60
C LYS A 176 -18.94 3.28 -7.29
N ARG A 177 -19.02 4.33 -8.11
CA ARG A 177 -19.99 5.42 -7.95
C ARG A 177 -21.42 4.97 -8.23
N LYS A 178 -21.65 4.16 -9.26
CA LYS A 178 -22.98 3.60 -9.59
C LYS A 178 -23.56 2.74 -8.46
N ARG A 179 -22.69 2.05 -7.71
CA ARG A 179 -23.07 1.24 -6.55
C ARG A 179 -23.16 2.03 -5.25
N ALA A 180 -22.81 3.32 -5.28
CA ALA A 180 -22.91 4.15 -4.09
C ALA A 180 -24.38 4.34 -3.72
N ARG A 181 -24.65 4.39 -2.42
CA ARG A 181 -26.01 4.58 -1.88
C ARG A 181 -26.01 5.78 -0.95
N ARG A 182 -27.10 6.54 -0.94
CA ARG A 182 -27.28 7.67 -0.04
C ARG A 182 -27.79 7.16 1.30
N TYR A 183 -27.17 7.62 2.37
CA TYR A 183 -27.60 7.34 3.74
C TYR A 183 -27.86 8.66 4.46
N ARG A 184 -28.95 8.71 5.22
CA ARG A 184 -29.26 9.80 6.15
C ARG A 184 -28.79 9.44 7.54
N ILE A 185 -28.13 10.37 8.21
CA ILE A 185 -27.66 10.20 9.58
C ILE A 185 -28.82 10.42 10.56
N ILE A 186 -29.14 9.37 11.33
CA ILE A 186 -30.18 9.39 12.37
C ILE A 186 -29.60 9.57 13.77
N LYS A 187 -28.29 9.38 13.92
CA LYS A 187 -27.57 9.55 15.18
C LYS A 187 -26.23 10.22 14.91
N ALA A 188 -25.99 11.36 15.57
CA ALA A 188 -24.74 12.09 15.43
C ALA A 188 -23.54 11.19 15.78
N THR A 189 -22.43 11.39 15.07
CA THR A 189 -21.16 10.71 15.35
C THR A 189 -20.03 11.73 15.38
N SER A 190 -19.16 11.61 16.38
CA SER A 190 -18.05 12.54 16.60
C SER A 190 -16.83 12.28 15.71
N GLY A 191 -16.78 11.13 15.04
CA GLY A 191 -15.57 10.66 14.37
C GLY A 191 -14.51 10.07 15.32
N SER A 192 -14.89 9.72 16.56
CA SER A 192 -13.99 9.08 17.53
C SER A 192 -13.52 7.69 17.06
N LYS A 193 -12.30 7.28 17.47
CA LYS A 193 -11.80 5.90 17.31
C LYS A 193 -12.65 4.88 18.08
N PHE A 194 -13.24 5.32 19.20
CA PHE A 194 -14.11 4.52 20.05
C PHE A 194 -15.50 5.18 20.11
N PRO A 195 -16.38 4.88 19.16
CA PRO A 195 -17.72 5.46 19.12
C PRO A 195 -18.62 4.79 20.17
N ILE A 196 -18.55 5.29 21.41
CA ILE A 196 -19.41 4.87 22.51
C ILE A 196 -20.87 5.22 22.17
N GLY A 197 -21.80 4.31 22.50
CA GLY A 197 -23.23 4.52 22.27
C GLY A 197 -23.73 4.10 20.89
N HIS A 198 -22.89 3.58 20.00
CA HIS A 198 -23.32 3.05 18.69
C HIS A 198 -23.53 1.52 18.68
N GLY A 199 -23.64 0.92 19.87
CA GLY A 199 -23.93 -0.51 20.08
C GLY A 199 -22.69 -1.38 20.25
N PHE A 200 -22.86 -2.53 20.93
CA PHE A 200 -21.78 -3.47 21.24
C PHE A 200 -21.05 -3.98 19.99
N GLY A 201 -21.76 -4.17 18.88
CA GLY A 201 -21.16 -4.61 17.62
C GLY A 201 -20.08 -3.66 17.09
N VAL A 202 -20.30 -2.34 17.20
CA VAL A 202 -19.32 -1.33 16.80
C VAL A 202 -18.16 -1.27 17.78
N PHE A 203 -18.44 -1.40 19.08
CA PHE A 203 -17.44 -1.33 20.15
C PHE A 203 -16.46 -2.51 20.11
N PHE A 204 -16.95 -3.74 19.97
CA PHE A 204 -16.11 -4.95 19.92
C PHE A 204 -15.47 -5.22 18.57
N HIS A 205 -15.80 -4.44 17.53
CA HIS A 205 -15.20 -4.57 16.20
C HIS A 205 -14.65 -3.22 15.72
N PRO A 206 -13.63 -2.67 16.38
CA PRO A 206 -13.06 -1.39 16.00
C PRO A 206 -12.42 -1.45 14.60
N LEU A 207 -12.40 -0.31 13.91
CA LEU A 207 -11.69 -0.17 12.65
C LEU A 207 -10.19 -0.08 12.88
N CYS A 208 -9.47 -1.18 12.66
CA CYS A 208 -8.01 -1.20 12.58
C CYS A 208 -7.55 -0.74 11.19
N THR A 209 -7.81 0.52 10.85
CA THR A 209 -7.40 1.16 9.59
C THR A 209 -7.00 2.61 9.86
N ASP A 210 -6.03 3.09 9.08
CA ASP A 210 -5.53 4.47 9.09
C ASP A 210 -6.45 5.46 8.37
N GLU A 211 -7.52 4.96 7.75
CA GLU A 211 -8.50 5.80 7.08
C GLU A 211 -9.24 6.70 8.11
N PRO A 212 -9.58 7.94 7.70
CA PRO A 212 -10.20 8.91 8.59
C PRO A 212 -11.60 8.46 9.02
N ARG A 213 -12.04 8.93 10.18
CA ARG A 213 -13.42 8.83 10.65
C ARG A 213 -14.07 10.20 10.45
N ILE A 214 -15.34 10.19 10.10
CA ILE A 214 -16.07 11.43 9.77
C ILE A 214 -16.96 11.84 10.94
N LYS A 215 -16.92 13.14 11.28
CA LYS A 215 -17.90 13.75 12.19
C LYS A 215 -19.15 14.10 11.37
N LEU A 216 -20.31 13.68 11.85
CA LEU A 216 -21.60 13.89 11.18
C LEU A 216 -22.66 14.25 12.21
N ASP A 217 -23.51 15.18 11.83
CA ASP A 217 -24.66 15.61 12.59
C ASP A 217 -25.93 14.90 12.09
N ILE A 218 -27.02 14.99 12.86
CA ILE A 218 -28.31 14.41 12.46
C ILE A 218 -28.79 15.09 11.18
N ASP A 219 -29.42 14.33 10.29
CA ASP A 219 -29.90 14.72 8.95
C ASP A 219 -28.83 14.99 7.89
N ASP A 220 -27.54 14.86 8.23
CA ASP A 220 -26.49 14.83 7.21
C ASP A 220 -26.76 13.70 6.20
N ILE A 221 -26.49 13.98 4.92
CA ILE A 221 -26.55 12.99 3.85
C ILE A 221 -25.12 12.56 3.50
N VAL A 222 -24.91 11.25 3.48
CA VAL A 222 -23.62 10.63 3.17
C VAL A 222 -23.77 9.68 2.00
N VAL A 223 -22.94 9.86 0.98
CA VAL A 223 -22.82 8.94 -0.15
C VAL A 223 -21.86 7.82 0.25
N VAL A 224 -22.40 6.66 0.60
CA VAL A 224 -21.64 5.50 1.06
C VAL A 224 -21.17 4.68 -0.12
N THR A 225 -19.89 4.30 -0.11
CA THR A 225 -19.25 3.54 -1.20
C THR A 225 -18.60 2.23 -0.76
N ARG A 226 -18.47 1.98 0.56
CA ARG A 226 -17.99 0.72 1.12
C ARG A 226 -18.76 0.35 2.37
N TRP A 227 -18.95 -0.95 2.55
CA TRP A 227 -19.68 -1.53 3.66
C TRP A 227 -18.82 -2.58 4.36
N LYS A 228 -18.86 -2.53 5.69
CA LYS A 228 -18.49 -3.64 6.59
C LYS A 228 -19.69 -3.96 7.46
N LYS A 229 -19.64 -5.08 8.19
CA LYS A 229 -20.74 -5.52 9.06
C LYS A 229 -21.24 -4.40 10.00
N TYR A 230 -20.33 -3.67 10.64
CA TYR A 230 -20.64 -2.62 11.63
C TYR A 230 -20.26 -1.19 11.21
N TRP A 231 -19.68 -1.01 10.02
CA TRP A 231 -19.11 0.27 9.60
C TRP A 231 -19.42 0.57 8.13
N LEU A 232 -19.62 1.85 7.83
CA LEU A 232 -19.82 2.37 6.48
C LEU A 232 -18.71 3.37 6.16
N PHE A 233 -18.28 3.45 4.90
CA PHE A 233 -17.33 4.47 4.44
C PHE A 233 -17.98 5.32 3.35
N GLY A 234 -18.03 6.63 3.56
CA GLY A 234 -18.69 7.54 2.65
C GLY A 234 -18.13 8.96 2.68
N GLU A 235 -18.71 9.79 1.84
CA GLU A 235 -18.43 11.21 1.70
C GLU A 235 -19.69 11.99 2.04
N LYS A 236 -19.57 13.02 2.88
CA LYS A 236 -20.68 13.91 3.22
C LYS A 236 -21.03 14.74 1.99
N GLU A 237 -22.32 14.76 1.64
CA GLU A 237 -22.84 15.58 0.55
C GLU A 237 -22.71 17.06 0.94
N GLN A 238 -22.00 17.83 0.12
CA GLN A 238 -21.84 19.28 0.30
C GLN A 238 -23.02 20.00 -0.35
N LYS A 239 -23.49 21.08 0.27
CA LYS A 239 -24.49 21.96 -0.36
C LYS A 239 -23.80 22.76 -1.46
N ASP A 240 -24.44 22.88 -2.61
CA ASP A 240 -23.91 23.59 -3.78
C ASP A 240 -23.43 25.00 -3.40
N GLY A 241 -22.17 25.33 -3.71
CA GLY A 241 -21.58 26.66 -3.51
C GLY A 241 -20.49 26.75 -2.42
N GLU A 242 -20.33 25.73 -1.57
CA GLU A 242 -19.22 25.70 -0.61
C GLU A 242 -17.98 25.03 -1.21
N ASN A 243 -16.92 25.83 -1.49
CA ASN A 243 -15.61 25.33 -1.90
C ASN A 243 -14.83 24.75 -0.70
N THR A 244 -15.48 23.90 0.11
CA THR A 244 -14.89 23.29 1.30
C THR A 244 -14.23 21.96 0.95
N LYS A 245 -13.15 21.63 1.67
CA LYS A 245 -12.40 20.37 1.49
C LYS A 245 -13.36 19.19 1.67
N ARG A 246 -13.38 18.27 0.69
CA ARG A 246 -14.21 17.06 0.72
C ARG A 246 -14.06 16.30 2.04
N VAL A 247 -15.16 16.10 2.75
CA VAL A 247 -15.19 15.42 4.05
C VAL A 247 -15.60 13.96 3.82
N ARG A 248 -14.65 13.05 4.02
CA ARG A 248 -14.85 11.60 3.84
C ARG A 248 -14.31 10.81 5.02
N GLY A 249 -14.93 9.69 5.33
CA GLY A 249 -14.44 8.81 6.39
C GLY A 249 -15.36 7.67 6.72
N TRP A 250 -14.93 6.86 7.69
CA TRP A 250 -15.72 5.80 8.28
C TRP A 250 -16.72 6.34 9.31
N LEU A 251 -17.91 5.75 9.33
CA LEU A 251 -18.98 6.00 10.30
C LEU A 251 -19.58 4.68 10.81
N PRO A 252 -20.10 4.62 12.06
CA PRO A 252 -20.81 3.45 12.57
C PRO A 252 -22.07 3.16 11.75
N ARG A 253 -22.27 1.92 11.31
CA ARG A 253 -23.46 1.56 10.52
C ARG A 253 -24.79 1.86 11.21
N PRO A 254 -24.97 1.64 12.53
CA PRO A 254 -26.24 1.92 13.21
C PRO A 254 -26.63 3.40 13.27
N CYS A 255 -25.72 4.33 12.92
CA CYS A 255 -26.02 5.76 12.95
C CYS A 255 -26.69 6.27 11.67
N ALA A 256 -26.84 5.43 10.66
CA ALA A 256 -27.26 5.83 9.33
C ALA A 256 -28.31 4.88 8.75
N VAL A 257 -29.30 5.43 8.05
CA VAL A 257 -30.35 4.68 7.35
C VAL A 257 -30.28 4.98 5.86
N GLU A 258 -30.39 3.95 5.04
CA GLU A 258 -30.34 4.09 3.58
C GLU A 258 -31.57 4.86 3.08
N VAL A 259 -31.33 5.89 2.28
CA VAL A 259 -32.39 6.66 1.61
C VAL A 259 -32.75 5.91 0.34
N ILE A 260 -33.88 5.19 0.39
CA ILE A 260 -34.47 4.57 -0.79
C ILE A 260 -35.22 5.68 -1.54
N GLU A 261 -34.60 6.25 -2.57
CA GLU A 261 -35.33 7.07 -3.54
C GLU A 261 -36.33 6.14 -4.23
N LYS A 262 -37.62 6.24 -3.84
CA LYS A 262 -38.70 5.67 -4.65
C LYS A 262 -38.61 6.38 -5.99
N SER A 263 -38.12 5.70 -7.01
CA SER A 263 -38.31 6.11 -8.39
C SER A 263 -39.81 6.32 -8.57
N VAL A 264 -40.24 7.57 -8.62
CA VAL A 264 -41.56 7.92 -9.13
C VAL A 264 -41.49 7.54 -10.60
N TRP A 265 -41.87 6.29 -10.89
CA TRP A 265 -42.32 5.91 -12.21
C TRP A 265 -43.56 6.77 -12.44
N LEU A 266 -43.37 7.93 -13.06
CA LEU A 266 -44.44 8.70 -13.64
C LEU A 266 -45.12 7.76 -14.63
N LYS A 267 -46.40 7.45 -14.35
CA LYS A 267 -47.31 6.76 -15.26
C LYS A 267 -47.48 7.53 -16.55
#